data_AF-A0A095AX91-F1
#
_entry.id   AF-A0A095AX91-F1
#
_cell.length_a   1.000
_cell.length_b   1.000
_cell.length_c   1.000
_cell.angle_alpha   90.00
_cell.angle_beta   90.00
_cell.angle_gamma   90.00
#
_symmetry.space_group_name_H-M   'P 1'
#
loop_
_entity.id
_entity.type
_entity.pdbx_description
1 polymer ?
#
loop_
_entity_poly.entity_id
_entity_poly.type
_entity_poly.pdbx_seq_one_letter_code
_entity_poly.pdbx_strand_id
1 'polypeptide(L)' 'MRYKIKAPSLVSFRKAEKIARADTQVFVALTARRVLSVGDLSESARLQLIDLGATILPDTQYSLAS' A
#
# COMPACT_ATOMS: atom_id res chain seq x y z
N MET A 1 4.89 9.55 6.30
CA MET A 1 5.82 8.72 5.50
C MET A 1 5.05 8.13 4.31
N ARG A 2 5.71 7.72 3.22
CA ARG A 2 5.04 7.00 2.12
C ARG A 2 5.38 5.52 2.18
N TYR A 3 4.43 4.67 1.84
CA TYR A 3 4.61 3.22 1.75
C TYR A 3 4.22 2.71 0.38
N LYS A 4 4.95 1.68 -0.06
CA LYS A 4 4.68 0.90 -1.24
C LYS A 4 4.05 -0.42 -0.82
N ILE A 5 2.83 -0.68 -1.27
CA ILE A 5 2.13 -1.94 -1.06
C ILE A 5 2.26 -2.77 -2.34
N LYS A 6 2.74 -4.01 -2.22
CA LYS A 6 2.75 -4.99 -3.31
C LYS A 6 1.76 -6.10 -3.00
N ALA A 7 0.77 -6.31 -3.86
CA ALA A 7 -0.23 -7.35 -3.68
C ALA A 7 0.08 -8.60 -4.53
N PRO A 8 -0.17 -9.82 -4.01
CA PRO A 8 0.20 -11.06 -4.68
C PRO A 8 -0.73 -11.41 -5.86
N SER A 9 -1.96 -10.90 -5.87
CA SER A 9 -2.95 -11.17 -6.91
C SER A 9 -3.73 -9.89 -7.26
N LEU A 10 -4.42 -9.89 -8.40
CA LEU A 10 -5.31 -8.79 -8.77
C LEU A 10 -6.47 -8.64 -7.79
N VAL A 11 -6.97 -9.75 -7.25
CA VAL A 11 -8.04 -9.75 -6.24
C VAL A 11 -7.54 -9.10 -4.95
N SER A 12 -6.38 -9.51 -4.45
CA SER A 12 -5.75 -8.90 -3.27
C SER A 12 -5.42 -7.42 -3.52
N PHE A 13 -5.01 -7.06 -4.74
CA PHE A 13 -4.74 -5.67 -5.11
C PHE A 13 -5.99 -4.79 -4.98
N ARG A 14 -7.13 -5.21 -5.54
CA ARG A 14 -8.37 -4.44 -5.45
C ARG A 14 -8.86 -4.28 -4.00
N LYS A 15 -8.70 -5.33 -3.18
CA LYS A 15 -9.01 -5.27 -1.75
C LYS A 15 -8.06 -4.32 -1.01
N ALA A 16 -6.77 -4.42 -1.27
CA ALA A 16 -5.74 -3.54 -0.70
C ALA A 16 -5.97 -2.07 -1.09
N GLU A 17 -6.37 -1.80 -2.34
CA GLU A 17 -6.70 -0.45 -2.80
C GLU A 17 -7.90 0.12 -2.03
N LYS A 18 -8.95 -0.68 -1.80
CA LYS A 18 -10.12 -0.24 -1.03
C LYS A 18 -9.75 0.09 0.42
N ILE A 19 -8.96 -0.77 1.07
CA ILE A 19 -8.48 -0.54 2.44
C ILE A 19 -7.64 0.75 2.49
N ALA A 20 -6.67 0.87 1.59
CA ALA A 20 -5.78 2.02 1.54
C ALA A 20 -6.54 3.34 1.29
N ARG A 21 -7.52 3.36 0.38
CA ARG A 21 -8.34 4.55 0.09
C ARG A 21 -9.23 4.97 1.26
N ALA A 22 -9.64 4.03 2.10
CA ALA A 22 -10.45 4.32 3.28
C ALA A 22 -9.61 4.85 4.45
N ASP A 23 -8.34 4.45 4.53
CA ASP A 23 -7.45 4.80 5.64
C ASP A 23 -6.60 6.06 5.36
N THR A 24 -6.09 6.19 4.12
CA THR A 24 -5.09 7.20 3.78
C THR A 24 -5.17 7.64 2.32
N GLN A 25 -4.35 8.61 1.95
CA GLN A 25 -4.24 9.04 0.57
C GLN A 25 -3.47 8.01 -0.27
N VAL A 26 -4.06 7.60 -1.39
CA VAL A 26 -3.37 6.81 -2.43
C VAL A 26 -2.79 7.77 -3.46
N PHE A 27 -1.46 7.78 -3.57
CA PHE A 27 -0.73 8.61 -4.54
C PHE A 27 -0.63 7.95 -5.91
N VAL A 28 -0.42 6.63 -5.92
CA VAL A 28 -0.24 5.85 -7.15
C VAL A 28 -0.92 4.51 -7.02
N ALA A 29 -1.64 4.10 -8.06
CA ALA A 29 -2.19 2.75 -8.19
C ALA A 29 -1.81 2.17 -9.56
N LEU A 30 -0.91 1.18 -9.56
CA LEU A 30 -0.45 0.50 -10.77
C LEU A 30 -1.02 -0.92 -10.81
N THR A 31 -2.23 -1.06 -11.35
CA THR A 31 -2.95 -2.34 -11.41
C THR A 31 -2.16 -3.43 -12.14
N ALA A 32 -1.52 -3.10 -13.27
CA ALA A 32 -0.72 -4.06 -14.04
C ALA A 32 0.46 -4.63 -13.25
N ARG A 33 1.01 -3.85 -12.30
CA ARG A 33 2.11 -4.27 -11.42
C ARG A 33 1.62 -4.74 -10.05
N ARG A 34 0.33 -4.57 -9.74
CA ARG A 34 -0.29 -4.80 -8.42
C ARG A 34 0.42 -4.02 -7.30
N VAL A 35 0.78 -2.77 -7.59
CA VAL A 35 1.51 -1.89 -6.65
C VAL A 35 0.68 -0.66 -6.32
N LEU A 36 0.62 -0.32 -5.04
CA LEU A 36 0.10 0.96 -4.54
C LEU A 36 1.23 1.77 -3.89
N SER A 37 1.20 3.09 -4.06
CA SER A 37 1.95 4.03 -3.21
C SER A 37 0.94 4.84 -2.40
N VAL A 38 1.09 4.79 -1.08
CA VAL A 38 0.14 5.31 -0.10
C VAL A 38 0.84 6.19 0.93
N GLY A 39 0.07 7.02 1.64
CA GLY A 39 0.54 7.76 2.81
C GLY A 39 0.78 6.86 4.02
N ASP A 40 0.81 7.46 5.21
CA ASP A 40 0.90 6.69 6.44
C ASP A 40 -0.36 5.82 6.59
N LEU A 41 -0.12 4.55 6.92
CA LEU A 41 -1.17 3.57 7.20
C LEU A 41 -1.32 3.42 8.70
N SER A 42 -2.58 3.40 9.17
CA SER A 42 -2.90 2.98 10.54
C SER A 42 -2.47 1.53 10.79
N GLU A 43 -2.28 1.18 12.05
CA GLU A 43 -1.93 -0.20 12.43
C GLU A 43 -2.99 -1.20 11.97
N SER A 44 -4.28 -0.86 12.11
CA SER A 44 -5.39 -1.69 11.64
C SER A 44 -5.33 -1.94 10.13
N ALA A 45 -5.06 -0.90 9.33
CA ALA A 45 -4.94 -1.05 7.89
C ALA A 45 -3.73 -1.91 7.51
N ARG A 46 -2.59 -1.77 8.21
CA ARG A 46 -1.42 -2.63 7.97
C ARG A 46 -1.72 -4.10 8.22
N LEU A 47 -2.37 -4.43 9.35
CA LEU A 47 -2.72 -5.81 9.66
C LEU A 47 -3.65 -6.41 8.59
N GLN A 48 -4.69 -5.68 8.19
CA GLN A 48 -5.59 -6.12 7.11
C GLN A 48 -4.85 -6.33 5.78
N LEU A 49 -3.88 -5.48 5.44
CA LEU A 49 -3.08 -5.62 4.22
C LEU A 49 -2.13 -6.83 4.30
N ILE A 50 -1.54 -7.09 5.46
CA ILE A 50 -0.69 -8.26 5.71
C ILE A 50 -1.52 -9.55 5.60
N ASP A 51 -2.74 -9.58 6.14
CA ASP A 51 -3.67 -10.72 6.05
C ASP A 51 -4.07 -11.04 4.59
N LEU A 52 -4.08 -10.02 3.71
CA LEU A 52 -4.28 -10.19 2.27
C LEU A 52 -3.04 -10.73 1.53
N GLY A 53 -1.95 -10.96 2.26
CA GLY A 53 -0.63 -11.35 1.74
C GLY A 53 0.12 -10.19 1.08
N ALA A 54 -0.27 -8.94 1.34
CA ALA A 54 0.41 -7.80 0.74
C ALA A 54 1.71 -7.46 1.49
N THR A 55 2.76 -7.15 0.73
CA THR A 55 4.02 -6.66 1.30
C THR A 55 3.98 -5.14 1.39
N ILE A 56 4.23 -4.60 2.57
CA ILE A 56 4.29 -3.16 2.83
C ILE A 56 5.75 -2.76 3.02
N LEU A 57 6.26 -1.89 2.15
CA LEU A 57 7.65 -1.42 2.20
C LEU A 57 7.65 0.11 2.36
N PRO A 58 8.54 0.70 3.15
CA PRO A 58 8.75 2.15 3.11
C PRO A 58 9.15 2.56 1.70
N ASP A 59 8.54 3.63 1.17
CA ASP A 59 8.86 4.14 -0.16
C ASP A 59 10.08 5.07 -0.06
N THR A 60 11.27 4.46 -0.04
CA THR A 60 12.55 5.15 0.17
C THR A 60 12.90 6.17 -0.92
N GLN A 61 12.22 6.15 -2.07
CA GLN A 61 12.37 7.19 -3.10
C GLN A 61 11.85 8.57 -2.65
N TYR A 62 11.06 8.62 -1.57
CA TYR A 62 10.57 9.85 -0.95
C TYR A 62 11.05 10.02 0.49
N SER A 63 11.93 9.13 0.97
CA SER A 63 12.76 9.43 2.14
C SER A 63 13.76 10.47 1.70
N LEU A 64 13.42 11.74 1.92
CA LEU A 64 14.36 12.84 1.82
C LEU A 64 15.65 12.46 2.53
N ALA A 65 16.74 12.75 1.83
CA ALA A 65 18.08 12.79 2.37
C ALA A 65 18.07 13.36 3.80
N SER A 66 18.53 12.55 4.75
CA SER A 66 19.01 12.99 6.05
C SER A 66 20.51 12.84 6.06
#